data_AF-A0A381DKT9-F1
#
_entry.id   AF-A0A381DKT9-F1
#
_cell.length_a   1.000
_cell.length_b   1.000
_cell.length_c   1.000
_cell.angle_alpha   90.00
_cell.angle_beta   90.00
_cell.angle_gamma   90.00
#
_symmetry.space_group_name_H-M   'P 1'
#
loop_
_entity.id
_entity.type
_entity.pdbx_description
1 polymer ?
#
loop_
_entity_poly.entity_id
_entity_poly.type
_entity_poly.pdbx_seq_one_letter_code
_entity_poly.pdbx_strand_id
1 'polypeptide(L)' 'MQTITIHTNADKSIIEAIKTLILASDKEAIINEFKSDYKLSKDDTQDFLNTYELYKKNKLDFMSSDEFKNDLLANGYKWK' A
#
# COMPACT_ATOMS: atom_id res chain seq x y z
N MET A 1 22.14 9.82 22.70
CA MET A 1 21.11 8.79 22.47
C MET A 1 20.55 8.99 21.06
N GLN A 2 20.74 8.04 20.15
CA GLN A 2 20.26 8.13 18.77
C GLN A 2 19.16 7.09 18.54
N THR A 3 18.06 7.50 17.91
CA THR A 3 16.95 6.63 17.55
C THR A 3 16.95 6.44 16.05
N ILE A 4 16.93 5.19 15.59
CA ILE A 4 16.88 4.86 14.16
C ILE A 4 15.54 4.21 13.86
N THR A 5 14.79 4.82 12.95
CA THR A 5 13.49 4.33 12.49
C THR A 5 13.63 3.74 11.09
N ILE A 6 13.16 2.49 10.91
CA ILE A 6 13.23 1.79 9.62
C ILE A 6 11.79 1.61 9.10
N HIS A 7 11.49 2.26 7.96
CA HIS A 7 10.27 2.04 7.19
C HIS A 7 10.63 1.25 5.93
N THR A 8 10.22 -0.02 5.86
CA THR A 8 10.57 -0.86 4.70
C THR A 8 9.56 -1.98 4.46
N ASN A 9 9.36 -2.30 3.18
CA ASN A 9 8.63 -3.49 2.71
C ASN A 9 9.60 -4.64 2.34
N ALA A 10 10.85 -4.60 2.86
CA ALA A 10 11.86 -5.59 2.56
C ALA A 10 11.60 -6.93 3.28
N ASP A 11 12.16 -8.00 2.72
CA ASP A 11 12.14 -9.32 3.32
C ASP A 11 12.77 -9.32 4.72
N LYS A 12 12.24 -10.20 5.58
CA LYS A 12 12.66 -10.33 6.98
C LYS A 12 14.18 -10.53 7.12
N SER A 13 14.81 -11.27 6.20
CA SER A 13 16.26 -11.52 6.20
C SER A 13 17.08 -10.24 6.03
N ILE A 14 16.61 -9.30 5.21
CA ILE A 14 17.27 -8.02 4.96
C ILE A 14 17.13 -7.11 6.20
N ILE A 15 15.95 -7.10 6.82
CA ILE A 15 15.70 -6.33 8.05
C ILE A 15 16.64 -6.79 9.17
N GLU A 16 16.81 -8.11 9.35
CA GLU A 16 17.71 -8.67 10.37
C GLU A 16 19.19 -8.36 10.08
N ALA A 17 19.60 -8.35 8.81
CA ALA A 17 20.96 -7.92 8.44
C ALA A 17 21.21 -6.44 8.78
N ILE A 18 20.25 -5.55 8.50
CA ILE A 18 20.35 -4.12 8.84
C ILE A 18 20.41 -3.92 10.36
N LYS A 19 19.55 -4.62 11.13
CA LYS A 19 19.59 -4.59 12.60
C LYS A 19 20.96 -5.01 13.13
N THR A 20 21.51 -6.09 12.58
CA THR A 20 22.82 -6.62 12.99
C THR A 20 23.94 -5.61 12.74
N LEU A 21 23.93 -4.93 11.59
CA LEU A 21 24.91 -3.89 11.27
C LEU A 21 24.81 -2.67 12.20
N ILE A 22 23.58 -2.23 12.50
CA ILE A 22 23.35 -1.10 13.41
C ILE A 22 23.84 -1.44 14.82
N LEU A 23 23.47 -2.61 15.35
CA LEU A 23 23.87 -3.04 16.69
C LEU A 23 25.38 -3.33 16.82
N ALA A 24 26.04 -3.68 15.71
CA ALA A 24 27.49 -3.81 15.67
C ALA A 24 28.21 -2.47 15.82
N SER A 25 27.63 -1.39 15.30
CA SER A 25 28.17 -0.02 15.39
C SER A 25 27.76 0.70 16.68
N ASP A 26 26.52 0.51 17.13
CA ASP A 26 25.97 1.11 18.35
C ASP A 26 25.13 0.06 19.09
N LYS A 27 25.71 -0.49 20.16
CA LYS A 27 25.09 -1.54 20.97
C LYS A 27 23.87 -1.06 21.75
N GLU A 28 23.69 0.25 21.92
CA GLU A 28 22.58 0.84 22.67
C GLU A 28 21.50 1.41 21.74
N ALA A 29 21.63 1.23 20.42
CA ALA A 29 20.66 1.70 19.45
C ALA A 29 19.28 1.06 19.65
N ILE A 30 18.27 1.92 19.81
CA ILE A 30 16.86 1.50 19.86
C ILE A 30 16.33 1.47 18.43
N ILE A 31 15.93 0.29 17.97
CA ILE A 31 15.43 0.05 16.62
C ILE A 31 13.91 -0.16 16.65
N ASN A 32 13.17 0.73 15.99
CA ASN A 32 11.72 0.61 15.82
C ASN A 32 11.40 0.13 14.40
N GLU A 33 10.82 -1.07 14.30
CA GLU A 33 10.38 -1.68 13.04
C GLU A 33 8.89 -1.38 12.82
N PHE A 34 8.59 -0.62 11.76
CA PHE A 34 7.22 -0.42 11.31
C PHE A 34 6.98 -1.29 10.08
N LYS A 35 6.33 -2.44 10.29
CA LYS A 35 5.77 -3.19 9.18
C LYS A 35 4.59 -2.40 8.64
N SER A 36 4.63 -2.07 7.37
CA SER A 36 3.42 -1.60 6.68
C SER A 36 2.42 -2.75 6.70
N ASP A 37 1.44 -2.69 7.60
CA ASP A 37 0.34 -3.66 7.68
C ASP A 37 -0.66 -3.51 6.53
N TYR A 38 -0.38 -2.65 5.54
CA TYR A 38 -1.17 -2.54 4.32
C TYR A 38 -0.93 -3.75 3.41
N LYS A 39 -1.46 -4.90 3.83
CA LYS A 39 -1.77 -5.99 2.93
C LYS A 39 -3.24 -5.87 2.56
N LEU A 40 -3.53 -5.82 1.26
CA LEU A 40 -4.88 -5.99 0.76
C LEU A 40 -5.45 -7.28 1.36
N SER A 41 -6.74 -7.27 1.73
CA SER A 41 -7.40 -8.51 2.11
C SER A 41 -7.36 -9.48 0.93
N LYS A 42 -7.60 -10.78 1.19
CA LYS A 42 -7.66 -11.77 0.10
C LYS A 42 -8.75 -11.41 -0.92
N ASP A 43 -9.86 -10.87 -0.43
CA ASP A 43 -11.00 -10.48 -1.26
C ASP A 43 -10.63 -9.25 -2.11
N ASP A 44 -10.04 -8.21 -1.51
CA ASP A 44 -9.59 -7.04 -2.26
C ASP A 44 -8.51 -7.40 -3.31
N THR A 45 -7.64 -8.35 -2.96
CA THR A 45 -6.61 -8.86 -3.89
C THR A 45 -7.27 -9.57 -5.08
N GLN A 46 -8.28 -10.40 -4.82
CA GLN A 46 -9.00 -11.11 -5.87
C GLN A 46 -9.80 -10.15 -6.75
N ASP A 47 -10.45 -9.15 -6.16
CA ASP A 47 -11.22 -8.13 -6.88
C ASP A 47 -10.32 -7.26 -7.77
N PHE A 48 -9.13 -6.89 -7.28
CA PHE A 48 -8.12 -6.23 -8.08
C PHE A 48 -7.70 -7.08 -9.29
N LEU A 49 -7.39 -8.36 -9.08
CA LEU A 49 -6.99 -9.27 -10.16
C LEU A 49 -8.10 -9.45 -11.19
N ASN A 50 -9.35 -9.60 -10.74
CA ASN A 50 -10.51 -9.72 -11.61
C ASN A 50 -10.69 -8.47 -12.48
N THR A 51 -10.62 -7.29 -11.86
CA THR A 51 -10.75 -6.00 -12.54
C THR A 51 -9.63 -5.81 -13.58
N TYR A 52 -8.39 -6.18 -13.21
CA TYR A 52 -7.25 -6.10 -14.12
C TYR A 52 -7.37 -7.03 -15.33
N GLU A 53 -7.93 -8.23 -15.14
CA GLU A 53 -8.20 -9.14 -16.26
C GLU A 53 -9.32 -8.64 -17.18
N LEU A 54 -10.32 -7.94 -16.64
CA LEU A 54 -11.34 -7.25 -17.45
C LEU A 54 -10.73 -6.10 -18.26
N TYR A 55 -9.83 -5.31 -17.65
CA TYR A 55 -9.08 -4.26 -18.33
C TYR A 55 -8.32 -4.80 -19.55
N LYS A 56 -7.51 -5.85 -19.36
CA LYS A 56 -6.74 -6.48 -20.46
C LYS A 56 -7.60 -6.98 -21.61
N LYS A 57 -8.83 -7.40 -21.31
CA LYS A 57 -9.79 -7.90 -22.30
C LYS A 57 -10.61 -6.79 -22.95
N ASN A 58 -10.31 -5.51 -22.67
CA ASN A 58 -11.08 -4.34 -23.10
C ASN A 58 -12.57 -4.47 -22.73
N LYS A 59 -12.86 -5.03 -21.55
CA LYS A 59 -14.23 -5.23 -21.03
C LYS A 59 -14.59 -4.22 -19.93
N LEU A 60 -13.81 -3.15 -19.78
CA LEU A 60 -14.12 -2.06 -18.87
C LEU A 60 -14.64 -0.87 -19.65
N ASP A 61 -15.75 -0.33 -19.18
CA ASP A 61 -16.24 0.96 -19.62
C ASP A 61 -15.55 2.05 -18.80
N PHE A 62 -15.01 3.05 -19.49
CA PHE A 62 -14.38 4.19 -18.85
C PHE A 62 -15.32 5.38 -18.91
N MET A 63 -15.38 6.13 -17.82
CA MET A 63 -16.09 7.39 -17.75
C MET A 63 -15.12 8.51 -17.42
N SER A 64 -15.35 9.67 -18.01
CA SER A 64 -14.66 10.91 -17.65
C SER A 64 -15.06 11.36 -16.25
N SER A 65 -14.23 12.23 -15.66
CA SER A 65 -14.53 12.82 -14.35
C SER A 65 -15.84 13.61 -14.33
N ASP A 66 -16.19 14.27 -15.45
CA ASP A 66 -17.45 15.01 -15.58
C ASP A 66 -18.66 14.08 -15.64
N GLU A 67 -18.57 12.97 -16.39
CA GLU A 67 -19.61 11.94 -16.42
C GLU A 67 -19.81 11.32 -15.04
N PHE A 68 -18.72 11.01 -14.34
CA PHE A 68 -18.79 10.45 -12.98
C PHE A 68 -19.43 11.43 -12.00
N LYS A 69 -19.05 12.71 -12.06
CA LYS A 69 -19.65 13.75 -11.23
C LYS A 69 -21.15 13.88 -11.50
N ASN A 70 -21.56 13.89 -12.76
CA ASN A 70 -22.97 14.00 -13.14
C ASN A 70 -23.78 12.81 -12.66
N ASP A 71 -23.25 11.59 -12.78
CA ASP A 71 -23.89 10.37 -12.28
C ASP A 71 -24.04 10.38 -10.76
N LEU A 72 -22.99 10.79 -10.03
CA LEU A 72 -23.06 10.92 -8.58
C LEU A 72 -24.10 11.96 -8.12
N LEU A 73 -24.15 13.11 -8.79
CA LEU A 73 -25.16 14.15 -8.51
C LEU A 73 -26.58 13.65 -8.84
N ALA A 74 -26.76 12.90 -9.93
CA ALA A 74 -28.06 12.32 -10.32
C ALA A 74 -28.57 11.31 -9.28
N ASN A 75 -27.67 10.58 -8.64
CA ASN A 75 -27.97 9.64 -7.56
C ASN A 75 -28.03 10.31 -6.16
N GLY A 76 -27.98 11.65 -6.08
CA GLY A 76 -28.14 12.40 -4.83
C GLY A 76 -26.87 12.52 -3.97
N TYR A 77 -25.71 12.10 -4.47
CA TYR A 77 -24.43 12.25 -3.79
C TYR A 77 -23.87 13.67 -3.99
N LYS A 78 -23.08 14.15 -3.01
CA LYS A 78 -22.41 15.45 -3.09
C LYS A 78 -20.98 15.28 -3.57
N TRP A 79 -20.61 15.95 -4.65
CA TRP A 79 -19.23 16.10 -5.11
C TRP A 79 -18.61 17.35 -4.45
N LYS A 80 -17.46 17.21 -3.79
CA LYS A 80 -16.72 18.32 -3.16
C LYS A 80 -15.48 18.69 -3.95
#